data_AF-A0A3N5W5I1-F1
#
_entry.id   AF-A0A3N5W5I1-F1
#
_cell.length_a   1.000
_cell.length_b   1.000
_cell.length_c   1.000
_cell.angle_alpha   90.00
_cell.angle_beta   90.00
_cell.angle_gamma   90.00
#
_symmetry.space_group_name_H-M   'P 1'
#
loop_
_entity.id
_entity.type
_entity.pdbx_description
1 polymer ?
#
loop_
_entity_poly.entity_id
_entity_poly.type
_entity_poly.pdbx_seq_one_letter_code
_entity_poly.pdbx_strand_id
1 'polypeptide(L)'
;MYDKRVKIFIAISLAMLLMCVLRLAQMQLLADSQLQDEITRLKLQRGSSRQLKTVRGRILDRKGDVLAADAPRFQVCISYQLSSFLDDRVVEARRLKASEKEANPSLVDFYNEIEAKRNQLNEVIIPGCVKLGLSEQEVRSEIKVINDYMWNQRAFQAWRGGTPDPNLLAKYPDIRSVPLSKAMADFEERFPDPNERLRRVANVDDLREMEKPMPLLELKTDDDIFAAQLE
;
A
#
# COMPACT_ATOMS: atom_id res chain seq x y z
N MET A 1 24.24 46.20 -56.62
CA MET A 1 24.86 45.41 -55.52
C MET A 1 23.92 45.17 -54.33
N TYR A 2 23.04 46.12 -53.99
CA TYR A 2 22.08 45.99 -52.89
C TYR A 2 21.01 44.91 -53.13
N ASP A 3 20.46 44.85 -54.34
CA ASP A 3 19.36 43.94 -54.72
C ASP A 3 19.72 42.45 -54.59
N LYS A 4 20.97 42.07 -54.88
CA LYS A 4 21.46 40.69 -54.67
C LYS A 4 21.55 40.33 -53.18
N ARG A 5 21.97 41.27 -52.32
CA ARG A 5 22.10 41.04 -50.87
C ARG A 5 20.72 40.91 -50.20
N VAL A 6 19.75 41.71 -50.63
CA VAL A 6 18.36 41.64 -50.15
C VAL A 6 17.72 40.29 -50.53
N LYS A 7 17.90 39.82 -51.77
CA LYS A 7 17.39 38.51 -52.21
C LYS A 7 17.97 37.34 -51.40
N ILE A 8 19.27 37.38 -51.08
CA ILE A 8 19.91 36.37 -50.23
C ILE A 8 19.32 36.39 -48.81
N PHE A 9 19.11 37.58 -48.24
CA PHE A 9 18.53 37.70 -46.90
C PHE A 9 17.08 37.19 -46.82
N ILE A 10 16.27 37.46 -47.85
CA ILE A 10 14.91 36.93 -47.96
C ILE A 10 14.93 35.40 -48.05
N ALA A 11 15.82 34.83 -48.87
CA ALA A 11 15.92 33.38 -49.02
C ALA A 11 16.30 32.69 -47.69
N ILE A 12 17.23 33.26 -46.92
CA ILE A 12 17.64 32.72 -45.61
C ILE A 12 16.47 32.82 -44.60
N SER A 13 15.77 33.96 -44.58
CA SER A 13 14.61 34.14 -43.70
C SER A 13 13.49 33.14 -44.03
N LEU A 14 13.22 32.92 -45.32
CA LEU A 14 12.23 31.94 -45.77
C LEU A 14 12.63 30.51 -45.39
N ALA A 15 13.91 30.16 -45.50
CA ALA A 15 14.43 28.85 -45.13
C ALA A 15 14.31 28.58 -43.62
N MET A 16 14.63 29.57 -42.77
CA MET A 16 14.42 29.45 -41.33
C MET A 16 12.94 29.31 -40.98
N LEU A 17 12.07 30.10 -41.61
CA LEU A 17 10.62 29.98 -41.40
C LEU A 17 10.09 28.61 -41.81
N LEU A 18 10.55 28.07 -42.95
CA LEU A 18 10.22 26.72 -43.40
C LEU A 18 10.67 25.67 -42.38
N MET A 19 11.87 25.79 -41.82
CA MET A 19 12.38 24.87 -40.79
C MET A 19 11.49 24.91 -39.52
N CYS A 20 11.07 26.10 -39.09
CA CYS A 20 10.15 26.26 -37.96
C CYS A 20 8.78 25.62 -38.25
N VAL A 21 8.22 25.84 -39.45
CA VAL A 21 6.94 25.25 -39.85
C VAL A 21 7.04 23.72 -39.95
N LEU A 22 8.12 23.19 -40.52
CA LEU A 22 8.37 21.76 -40.57
C LEU A 22 8.51 21.14 -39.18
N ARG A 23 9.21 21.81 -38.26
CA ARG A 23 9.33 21.34 -36.87
C ARG A 23 7.98 21.36 -36.15
N LEU A 24 7.16 22.38 -36.39
CA LEU A 24 5.81 22.47 -35.85
C LEU A 24 4.91 21.36 -36.40
N ALA A 25 4.94 21.16 -37.72
CA ALA A 25 4.21 20.09 -38.39
C ALA A 25 4.66 18.72 -37.88
N GLN A 26 5.96 18.49 -37.67
CA GLN A 26 6.47 17.27 -37.04
C GLN A 26 5.89 17.08 -35.62
N MET A 27 5.85 18.12 -34.80
CA MET A 27 5.29 18.03 -33.44
C MET A 27 3.76 17.84 -33.42
N GLN A 28 3.05 18.27 -34.47
CA GLN A 28 1.58 18.20 -34.54
C GLN A 28 1.07 16.95 -35.29
N LEU A 29 1.79 16.48 -36.30
CA LEU A 29 1.34 15.39 -37.18
C LEU A 29 2.01 14.03 -36.88
N LEU A 30 3.27 14.03 -36.41
CA LEU A 30 4.00 12.79 -36.06
C LEU A 30 3.89 12.45 -34.56
N ALA A 31 3.36 13.35 -33.74
CA ALA A 31 2.91 13.00 -32.41
C ALA A 31 1.51 12.38 -32.55
N ASP A 32 1.46 11.07 -32.77
CA ASP A 32 0.22 10.29 -32.76
C ASP A 32 -0.67 10.75 -31.59
N SER A 33 -1.93 11.06 -31.90
CA SER A 33 -2.93 11.60 -30.98
C SER A 33 -3.10 10.78 -29.70
N GLN A 34 -2.74 9.50 -29.74
CA GLN A 34 -2.71 8.62 -28.57
C GLN A 34 -1.79 9.15 -27.47
N LEU A 35 -0.60 9.69 -27.79
CA LEU A 35 0.30 10.24 -26.79
C LEU A 35 -0.24 11.55 -26.19
N GLN A 36 -0.93 12.39 -26.96
CA GLN A 36 -1.51 13.63 -26.41
C GLN A 36 -2.71 13.36 -25.52
N ASP A 37 -3.60 12.43 -25.89
CA ASP A 37 -4.72 12.03 -25.04
C ASP A 37 -4.25 11.27 -23.80
N GLU A 38 -3.20 10.46 -23.92
CA GLU A 38 -2.60 9.73 -22.80
C GLU A 38 -1.79 10.67 -21.89
N ILE A 39 -1.04 11.64 -22.44
CA ILE A 39 -0.40 12.71 -21.65
C ILE A 39 -1.44 13.59 -20.98
N THR A 40 -2.57 13.87 -21.64
CA THR A 40 -3.65 14.70 -21.05
C THR A 40 -4.38 13.91 -19.96
N ARG A 41 -4.65 12.61 -20.15
CA ARG A 41 -5.14 11.70 -19.11
C ARG A 41 -4.17 11.59 -17.93
N LEU A 42 -2.87 11.41 -18.20
CA LEU A 42 -1.83 11.30 -17.19
C LEU A 42 -1.62 12.64 -16.44
N LYS A 43 -1.70 13.78 -17.13
CA LYS A 43 -1.65 15.13 -16.54
C LYS A 43 -2.91 15.44 -15.71
N LEU A 44 -4.09 15.00 -16.16
CA LEU A 44 -5.35 15.12 -15.40
C LEU A 44 -5.33 14.24 -14.14
N GLN A 45 -4.74 13.04 -14.20
CA GLN A 45 -4.66 12.13 -13.05
C GLN A 45 -3.57 12.50 -12.03
N ARG A 46 -2.48 13.18 -12.43
CA ARG A 46 -1.38 13.52 -11.52
C ARG A 46 -0.71 14.83 -11.92
N GLY A 47 -1.13 15.93 -11.30
CA GLY A 47 -0.50 17.26 -11.38
C GLY A 47 0.93 17.36 -10.82
N SER A 48 1.67 16.26 -10.68
CA SER A 48 3.10 16.27 -10.35
C SER A 48 3.88 15.61 -11.47
N SER A 49 4.70 16.36 -12.18
CA SER A 49 5.81 15.79 -12.95
C SER A 49 6.65 14.97 -11.98
N ARG A 50 6.51 13.64 -12.01
CA ARG A 50 7.24 12.74 -11.12
C ARG A 50 8.54 12.41 -11.81
N GLN A 51 9.65 12.92 -11.29
CA GLN A 51 10.98 12.54 -11.75
C GLN A 51 11.11 11.01 -11.63
N LEU A 52 11.27 10.33 -12.76
CA LEU A 52 11.53 8.89 -12.77
C LEU A 52 12.89 8.67 -12.11
N LYS A 53 12.93 7.80 -11.10
CA LYS A 53 14.19 7.43 -10.47
C LYS A 53 15.04 6.68 -11.50
N THR A 54 16.27 7.12 -11.71
CA THR A 54 17.25 6.40 -12.52
C THR A 54 17.70 5.17 -11.76
N VAL A 55 17.74 4.02 -12.44
CA VAL A 55 18.35 2.80 -11.89
C VAL A 55 19.86 3.02 -11.77
N ARG A 56 20.46 2.67 -10.62
CA ARG A 56 21.90 2.77 -10.43
C ARG A 56 22.63 1.82 -11.37
N GLY A 57 23.81 2.23 -11.87
CA GLY A 57 24.67 1.38 -12.67
C GLY A 57 25.07 0.09 -11.93
N ARG A 58 25.34 -0.98 -12.70
CA ARG A 58 25.79 -2.28 -12.17
C ARG A 58 27.28 -2.21 -11.84
N ILE A 59 27.67 -2.72 -10.68
CA ILE A 59 29.07 -2.94 -10.30
C ILE A 59 29.43 -4.36 -10.71
N LEU A 60 30.45 -4.47 -11.56
CA LEU A 60 30.94 -5.73 -12.11
C LEU A 60 32.34 -6.00 -11.55
N ASP A 61 32.72 -7.27 -11.45
CA ASP A 61 34.09 -7.68 -11.19
C ASP A 61 34.96 -7.61 -12.48
N ARG A 62 36.23 -8.03 -12.40
CA ARG A 62 37.15 -8.00 -13.56
C ARG A 62 36.80 -9.02 -14.65
N LYS A 63 35.99 -10.03 -14.34
CA LYS A 63 35.52 -11.07 -15.27
C LYS A 63 34.15 -10.76 -15.86
N GLY A 64 33.49 -9.70 -15.38
CA GLY A 64 32.16 -9.27 -15.82
C GLY A 64 31.02 -9.79 -14.93
N ASP A 65 31.33 -10.43 -13.80
CA ASP A 65 30.33 -10.93 -12.86
C ASP A 65 29.73 -9.78 -12.05
N VAL A 66 28.40 -9.78 -11.89
CA VAL A 66 27.68 -8.72 -11.17
C VAL A 66 27.90 -8.85 -9.66
N LEU A 67 28.55 -7.85 -9.06
CA LEU A 67 28.76 -7.75 -7.61
C LEU A 67 27.65 -6.96 -6.91
N ALA A 68 27.12 -5.93 -7.58
CA ALA A 68 25.98 -5.16 -7.08
C ALA A 68 25.16 -4.58 -8.23
N ALA A 69 23.84 -4.69 -8.14
CA ALA A 69 22.90 -4.10 -9.07
C ALA A 69 21.64 -3.69 -8.32
N ASP A 70 21.07 -2.55 -8.70
CA ASP A 70 19.74 -2.16 -8.23
C ASP A 70 18.71 -2.85 -9.13
N ALA A 71 17.79 -3.59 -8.53
CA ALA A 71 16.66 -4.22 -9.22
C ALA A 71 15.35 -3.65 -8.65
N PRO A 72 14.37 -3.30 -9.50
CA PRO A 72 13.06 -2.92 -9.02
C PRO A 72 12.40 -4.13 -8.33
N ARG A 73 11.76 -3.88 -7.18
CA ARG A 73 10.95 -4.87 -6.47
C ARG A 73 9.53 -4.34 -6.38
N PHE A 74 8.57 -5.14 -6.84
CA PHE A 74 7.17 -4.79 -6.83
C PHE A 74 6.45 -5.65 -5.80
N GLN A 75 5.53 -5.03 -5.06
CA GLN A 75 4.76 -5.72 -4.05
C GLN A 75 3.29 -5.35 -4.21
N VAL A 76 2.42 -6.35 -4.13
CA VAL A 76 1.00 -6.17 -3.90
C VAL A 76 0.83 -5.94 -2.41
N CYS A 77 0.11 -4.87 -2.07
CA CYS A 77 -0.15 -4.51 -0.69
C CYS A 77 -1.64 -4.53 -0.38
N ILE A 78 -1.98 -4.88 0.86
CA ILE A 78 -3.34 -4.86 1.38
C ILE A 78 -3.47 -3.83 2.50
N SER A 79 -4.62 -3.16 2.57
CA SER A 79 -4.96 -2.30 3.70
C SER A 79 -5.38 -3.15 4.90
N TYR A 80 -4.84 -2.86 6.08
CA TYR A 80 -5.27 -3.54 7.31
C TYR A 80 -6.75 -3.32 7.63
N GLN A 81 -7.30 -2.16 7.27
CA GLN A 81 -8.72 -1.88 7.44
C GLN A 81 -9.60 -2.90 6.69
N LEU A 82 -9.12 -3.40 5.56
CA LEU A 82 -9.79 -4.46 4.82
C LEU A 82 -9.42 -5.84 5.39
N SER A 83 -8.14 -6.16 5.55
CA SER A 83 -7.70 -7.49 6.00
C SER A 83 -8.26 -7.89 7.37
N SER A 84 -8.46 -6.91 8.27
CA SER A 84 -9.00 -7.11 9.61
C SER A 84 -10.41 -7.70 9.65
N PHE A 85 -11.19 -7.64 8.56
CA PHE A 85 -12.51 -8.28 8.50
C PHE A 85 -12.43 -9.81 8.44
N LEU A 86 -11.26 -10.38 8.12
CA LEU A 86 -10.99 -11.82 8.25
C LEU A 86 -10.47 -12.22 9.64
N ASP A 87 -10.27 -11.26 10.55
CA ASP A 87 -9.90 -11.54 11.94
C ASP A 87 -11.16 -11.59 12.82
N ASP A 88 -11.49 -12.78 13.32
CA ASP A 88 -12.68 -12.98 14.16
C ASP A 88 -12.62 -12.16 15.45
N ARG A 89 -11.42 -11.90 16.02
CA ARG A 89 -11.27 -11.08 17.23
C ARG A 89 -11.70 -9.64 16.99
N VAL A 90 -11.35 -9.10 15.82
CA VAL A 90 -11.75 -7.74 15.41
C VAL A 90 -13.26 -7.68 15.16
N VAL A 91 -13.81 -8.69 14.50
CA VAL A 91 -15.26 -8.79 14.23
C VAL A 91 -16.05 -8.87 15.54
N GLU A 92 -15.64 -9.73 16.47
CA GLU A 92 -16.26 -9.87 17.79
C GLU A 92 -16.18 -8.57 18.59
N ALA A 93 -15.02 -7.90 18.62
CA ALA A 93 -14.89 -6.66 19.36
C ALA A 93 -15.74 -5.53 18.76
N ARG A 94 -15.86 -5.46 17.42
CA ARG A 94 -16.78 -4.52 16.76
C ARG A 94 -18.25 -4.87 17.05
N ARG A 95 -18.61 -6.15 17.11
CA ARG A 95 -19.95 -6.61 17.49
C ARG A 95 -20.30 -6.16 18.90
N LEU A 96 -19.39 -6.34 19.86
CA LEU A 96 -19.58 -5.87 21.25
C LEU A 96 -19.82 -4.36 21.29
N LYS A 97 -19.01 -3.58 20.57
CA LYS A 97 -19.16 -2.11 20.46
C LYS A 97 -20.48 -1.70 19.80
N ALA A 98 -20.96 -2.46 18.81
CA ALA A 98 -22.25 -2.22 18.16
C ALA A 98 -23.42 -2.56 19.11
N SER A 99 -23.32 -3.63 19.90
CA SER A 99 -24.37 -4.04 20.84
C SER A 99 -24.58 -3.07 22.00
N GLU A 100 -23.57 -2.27 22.36
CA GLU A 100 -23.66 -1.23 23.40
C GLU A 100 -24.36 0.04 22.91
N LYS A 101 -24.40 0.28 21.60
CA LYS A 101 -25.13 1.38 20.98
C LYS A 101 -26.54 0.88 20.69
N GLU A 102 -27.49 1.09 21.60
CA GLU A 102 -28.89 0.60 21.60
C GLU A 102 -29.77 0.93 20.36
N ALA A 103 -29.21 1.32 19.20
CA ALA A 103 -29.95 1.58 17.98
C ALA A 103 -30.10 0.29 17.15
N ASN A 104 -31.29 -0.32 17.20
CA ASN A 104 -31.60 -1.58 16.52
C ASN A 104 -31.89 -1.49 14.99
N PRO A 105 -31.33 -0.52 14.24
CA PRO A 105 -30.90 -0.79 12.85
C PRO A 105 -29.37 -1.05 12.70
N SER A 106 -28.56 -0.75 13.73
CA SER A 106 -27.09 -0.79 13.66
C SER A 106 -26.49 -2.20 13.55
N LEU A 107 -27.17 -3.26 14.00
CA LEU A 107 -26.62 -4.62 13.99
C LEU A 107 -26.77 -5.30 12.63
N VAL A 108 -27.90 -5.10 11.95
CA VAL A 108 -28.12 -5.65 10.61
C VAL A 108 -27.17 -5.00 9.61
N ASP A 109 -27.06 -3.67 9.64
CA ASP A 109 -26.12 -2.93 8.80
C ASP A 109 -24.65 -3.35 9.07
N PHE A 110 -24.31 -3.61 10.32
CA PHE A 110 -22.99 -4.12 10.71
C PHE A 110 -22.68 -5.50 10.11
N TYR A 111 -23.61 -6.45 10.18
CA TYR A 111 -23.40 -7.78 9.58
C TYR A 111 -23.32 -7.69 8.05
N ASN A 112 -24.17 -6.88 7.42
CA ASN A 112 -24.11 -6.63 5.99
C ASN A 112 -22.76 -6.04 5.57
N GLU A 113 -22.21 -5.10 6.35
CA GLU A 113 -20.88 -4.53 6.08
C GLU A 113 -19.79 -5.60 6.18
N ILE A 114 -19.79 -6.41 7.25
CA ILE A 114 -18.80 -7.48 7.42
C ILE A 114 -18.88 -8.46 6.27
N GLU A 115 -20.08 -8.90 5.90
CA GLU A 115 -20.29 -9.85 4.82
C GLU A 115 -19.80 -9.27 3.49
N ALA A 116 -20.17 -8.02 3.18
CA ALA A 116 -19.69 -7.35 1.97
C ALA A 116 -18.16 -7.27 1.90
N LYS A 117 -17.49 -6.96 3.03
CA LYS A 117 -16.02 -6.86 3.08
C LYS A 117 -15.34 -8.23 3.04
N ARG A 118 -15.93 -9.25 3.68
CA ARG A 118 -15.45 -10.64 3.58
C ARG A 118 -15.61 -11.18 2.16
N ASN A 119 -16.73 -10.89 1.50
CA ASN A 119 -16.95 -11.26 0.10
C ASN A 119 -15.96 -10.56 -0.82
N GLN A 120 -15.69 -9.25 -0.60
CA GLN A 120 -14.64 -8.55 -1.34
C GLN A 120 -13.27 -9.24 -1.20
N LEU A 121 -12.91 -9.69 0.01
CA LEU A 121 -11.65 -10.40 0.23
C LEU A 121 -11.62 -11.78 -0.42
N ASN A 122 -12.67 -12.58 -0.22
CA ASN A 122 -12.72 -13.97 -0.67
C ASN A 122 -12.95 -14.12 -2.17
N GLU A 123 -13.72 -13.22 -2.79
CA GLU A 123 -14.12 -13.34 -4.20
C GLU A 123 -13.25 -12.51 -5.15
N VAL A 124 -12.60 -11.45 -4.65
CA VAL A 124 -11.80 -10.53 -5.48
C VAL A 124 -10.32 -10.58 -5.11
N ILE A 125 -9.97 -10.22 -3.87
CA ILE A 125 -8.57 -10.03 -3.48
C ILE A 125 -7.79 -11.35 -3.46
N ILE A 126 -8.33 -12.36 -2.79
CA ILE A 126 -7.66 -13.67 -2.67
C ILE A 126 -7.51 -14.32 -4.06
N PRO A 127 -8.55 -14.44 -4.90
CA PRO A 127 -8.41 -14.98 -6.25
C PRO A 127 -7.46 -14.16 -7.13
N GLY A 128 -7.44 -12.83 -7.02
CA GLY A 128 -6.48 -11.97 -7.72
C GLY A 128 -5.04 -12.31 -7.34
N CYS A 129 -4.76 -12.45 -6.04
CA CYS A 129 -3.44 -12.86 -5.57
C CYS A 129 -3.06 -14.29 -6.00
N VAL A 130 -4.05 -15.18 -6.13
CA VAL A 130 -3.82 -16.55 -6.63
C VAL A 130 -3.41 -16.56 -8.09
N LYS A 131 -4.01 -15.70 -8.92
CA LYS A 131 -3.60 -15.54 -10.33
C LYS A 131 -2.15 -15.06 -10.47
N LEU A 132 -1.65 -14.31 -9.48
CA LEU A 132 -0.29 -13.80 -9.40
C LEU A 132 0.72 -14.80 -8.78
N GLY A 133 0.30 -16.06 -8.63
CA GLY A 133 1.21 -17.18 -8.33
C GLY A 133 1.29 -17.62 -6.88
N LEU A 134 0.50 -17.06 -5.96
CA LEU A 134 0.34 -17.62 -4.60
C LEU A 134 -0.73 -18.70 -4.57
N SER A 135 -0.60 -19.68 -3.67
CA SER A 135 -1.74 -20.52 -3.30
C SER A 135 -2.72 -19.74 -2.41
N GLU A 136 -4.01 -20.10 -2.46
CA GLU A 136 -5.02 -19.48 -1.60
C GLU A 136 -4.65 -19.58 -0.12
N GLN A 137 -4.09 -20.73 0.29
CA GLN A 137 -3.68 -20.96 1.67
C GLN A 137 -2.55 -20.03 2.10
N GLU A 138 -1.58 -19.78 1.22
CA GLU A 138 -0.49 -18.83 1.50
C GLU A 138 -1.03 -17.41 1.65
N VAL A 139 -1.91 -16.95 0.74
CA VAL A 139 -2.53 -15.61 0.84
C VAL A 139 -3.27 -15.45 2.18
N ARG A 140 -4.06 -16.45 2.56
CA ARG A 140 -4.78 -16.45 3.84
C ARG A 140 -3.82 -16.45 5.03
N SER A 141 -2.71 -17.18 4.94
CA SER A 141 -1.69 -17.22 5.99
C SER A 141 -0.99 -15.86 6.15
N GLU A 142 -0.67 -15.19 5.06
CA GLU A 142 -0.03 -13.86 5.08
C GLU A 142 -0.99 -12.80 5.64
N ILE A 143 -2.27 -12.83 5.22
CA ILE A 143 -3.31 -11.99 5.82
C ILE A 143 -3.42 -12.23 7.33
N LYS A 144 -3.37 -13.50 7.76
CA LYS A 144 -3.41 -13.86 9.18
C LYS A 144 -2.20 -13.31 9.92
N VAL A 145 -0.98 -13.42 9.37
CA VAL A 145 0.24 -12.87 9.96
C VAL A 145 0.14 -11.35 10.13
N ILE A 146 -0.35 -10.63 9.11
CA ILE A 146 -0.59 -9.18 9.17
C ILE A 146 -1.59 -8.84 10.29
N ASN A 147 -2.71 -9.57 10.34
CA ASN A 147 -3.75 -9.35 11.34
C ASN A 147 -3.27 -9.66 12.76
N ASP A 148 -2.55 -10.76 12.96
CA ASP A 148 -1.95 -11.14 14.24
C ASP A 148 -0.92 -10.11 14.72
N TYR A 149 -0.06 -9.63 13.80
CA TYR A 149 0.88 -8.57 14.12
C TYR A 149 0.16 -7.31 14.61
N MET A 150 -0.86 -6.83 13.88
CA MET A 150 -1.60 -5.64 14.27
C MET A 150 -2.38 -5.84 15.57
N TRP A 151 -3.02 -7.00 15.75
CA TRP A 151 -3.72 -7.33 16.98
C TRP A 151 -2.79 -7.32 18.19
N ASN A 152 -1.60 -7.92 18.06
CA ASN A 152 -0.59 -7.94 19.11
C ASN A 152 -0.10 -6.53 19.46
N GLN A 153 0.09 -5.65 18.46
CA GLN A 153 0.44 -4.25 18.71
C GLN A 153 -0.66 -3.52 19.47
N ARG A 154 -1.92 -3.67 19.06
CA ARG A 154 -3.08 -3.07 19.75
C ARG A 154 -3.19 -3.58 21.19
N ALA A 155 -3.03 -4.89 21.37
CA ALA A 155 -3.10 -5.52 22.69
C ALA A 155 -1.99 -5.02 23.61
N PHE A 156 -0.77 -4.90 23.10
CA PHE A 156 0.35 -4.34 23.85
C PHE A 156 0.10 -2.88 24.25
N GLN A 157 -0.43 -2.04 23.36
CA GLN A 157 -0.77 -0.65 23.70
C GLN A 157 -1.92 -0.56 24.70
N ALA A 158 -2.95 -1.41 24.57
CA ALA A 158 -4.05 -1.48 25.53
C ALA A 158 -3.56 -1.87 26.92
N TRP A 159 -2.67 -2.87 27.01
CA TRP A 159 -1.99 -3.24 28.25
C TRP A 159 -1.17 -2.08 28.82
N ARG A 160 -0.36 -1.42 27.99
CA ARG A 160 0.46 -0.27 28.38
C ARG A 160 -0.37 0.89 28.93
N GLY A 161 -1.54 1.14 28.36
CA GLY A 161 -2.50 2.14 28.86
C GLY A 161 -3.22 1.72 30.15
N GLY A 162 -3.32 0.42 30.41
CA GLY A 162 -4.01 -0.20 31.55
C GLY A 162 -3.22 -0.28 32.87
N THR A 163 -2.23 0.59 33.06
CA THR A 163 -1.39 0.71 34.28
C THR A 163 -0.63 -0.58 34.67
N PRO A 164 0.33 -1.09 33.88
CA PRO A 164 0.98 -2.40 34.06
C PRO A 164 1.53 -2.71 35.45
N ASP A 165 1.70 -4.01 35.79
CA ASP A 165 2.18 -4.42 37.12
C ASP A 165 3.55 -3.80 37.44
N PRO A 166 3.67 -2.99 38.52
CA PRO A 166 4.95 -2.42 38.93
C PRO A 166 6.03 -3.47 39.15
N ASN A 167 5.68 -4.67 39.65
CA ASN A 167 6.65 -5.75 39.87
C ASN A 167 7.13 -6.35 38.54
N LEU A 168 6.27 -6.39 37.53
CA LEU A 168 6.66 -6.77 36.17
C LEU A 168 7.57 -5.69 35.56
N LEU A 169 7.21 -4.42 35.66
CA LEU A 169 7.99 -3.31 35.12
C LEU A 169 9.38 -3.21 35.77
N ALA A 170 9.51 -3.48 37.07
CA ALA A 170 10.79 -3.48 37.77
C ALA A 170 11.82 -4.49 37.22
N LYS A 171 11.37 -5.52 36.48
CA LYS A 171 12.23 -6.54 35.88
C LYS A 171 12.84 -6.11 34.54
N TYR A 172 12.39 -5.01 33.95
CA TYR A 172 12.81 -4.56 32.63
C TYR A 172 13.22 -3.08 32.65
N PRO A 173 14.19 -2.67 31.81
CA PRO A 173 14.69 -1.29 31.81
C PRO A 173 13.69 -0.27 31.26
N ASP A 174 12.77 -0.70 30.39
CA ASP A 174 11.73 0.13 29.78
C ASP A 174 10.49 -0.74 29.53
N ILE A 175 9.30 -0.13 29.52
CA ILE A 175 8.03 -0.79 29.22
C ILE A 175 8.05 -1.46 27.84
N ARG A 176 8.74 -0.86 26.87
CA ARG A 176 8.92 -1.40 25.51
C ARG A 176 9.79 -2.66 25.46
N SER A 177 10.56 -2.93 26.52
CA SER A 177 11.42 -4.11 26.62
C SER A 177 10.70 -5.31 27.23
N VAL A 178 9.45 -5.13 27.71
CA VAL A 178 8.66 -6.23 28.26
C VAL A 178 8.25 -7.16 27.12
N PRO A 179 8.59 -8.47 27.19
CA PRO A 179 8.16 -9.43 26.17
C PRO A 179 6.64 -9.48 26.06
N LEU A 180 6.13 -9.57 24.83
CA LEU A 180 4.69 -9.61 24.57
C LEU A 180 3.98 -10.69 25.39
N SER A 181 4.56 -11.88 25.52
CA SER A 181 3.99 -12.99 26.31
C SER A 181 3.80 -12.63 27.79
N LYS A 182 4.70 -11.84 28.37
CA LYS A 182 4.60 -11.38 29.77
C LYS A 182 3.60 -10.24 29.91
N ALA A 183 3.58 -9.31 28.96
CA ALA A 183 2.57 -8.25 28.91
C ALA A 183 1.16 -8.82 28.79
N MET A 184 0.95 -9.83 27.93
CA MET A 184 -0.35 -10.46 27.74
C MET A 184 -0.79 -11.29 28.96
N ALA A 185 0.13 -11.97 29.64
CA ALA A 185 -0.19 -12.68 30.88
C ALA A 185 -0.66 -11.72 31.99
N ASP A 186 0.05 -10.60 32.20
CA ASP A 186 -0.38 -9.55 33.14
C ASP A 186 -1.72 -8.93 32.72
N PHE A 187 -1.91 -8.70 31.42
CA PHE A 187 -3.18 -8.19 30.88
C PHE A 187 -4.36 -9.13 31.13
N GLU A 188 -4.16 -10.45 30.98
CA GLU A 188 -5.17 -11.48 31.26
C GLU A 188 -5.50 -11.60 32.75
N GLU A 189 -4.49 -11.52 33.62
CA GLU A 189 -4.68 -11.55 35.08
C GLU A 189 -5.49 -10.34 35.57
N ARG A 190 -5.22 -9.16 35.02
CA ARG A 190 -5.88 -7.90 35.38
C ARG A 190 -7.29 -7.77 34.86
N PHE A 191 -7.55 -8.28 33.67
CA PHE A 191 -8.86 -8.25 33.04
C PHE A 191 -9.29 -9.68 32.73
N PRO A 192 -9.81 -10.44 33.72
CA PRO A 192 -10.17 -11.85 33.53
C PRO A 192 -11.26 -12.06 32.48
N ASP A 193 -12.17 -11.09 32.32
CA ASP A 193 -13.22 -11.13 31.31
C ASP A 193 -12.63 -10.98 29.88
N PRO A 194 -12.73 -12.01 29.03
CA PRO A 194 -12.25 -11.92 27.65
C PRO A 194 -12.94 -10.81 26.85
N ASN A 195 -14.22 -10.51 27.11
CA ASN A 195 -14.95 -9.48 26.37
C ASN A 195 -14.45 -8.07 26.73
N GLU A 196 -14.12 -7.83 28.00
CA GLU A 196 -13.47 -6.60 28.43
C GLU A 196 -12.10 -6.43 27.76
N ARG A 197 -11.30 -7.51 27.67
CA ARG A 197 -10.02 -7.47 26.94
C ARG A 197 -10.23 -7.10 25.48
N LEU A 198 -11.14 -7.77 24.77
CA LEU A 198 -11.46 -7.48 23.37
C LEU A 198 -11.82 -6.01 23.16
N ARG A 199 -12.68 -5.44 24.02
CA ARG A 199 -13.06 -4.02 23.96
C ARG A 199 -11.87 -3.09 24.14
N ARG A 200 -11.02 -3.36 25.13
CA ARG A 200 -9.84 -2.53 25.42
C ARG A 200 -8.86 -2.54 24.25
N VAL A 201 -8.59 -3.72 23.67
CA VAL A 201 -7.74 -3.84 22.48
C VAL A 201 -8.37 -3.12 21.28
N ALA A 202 -9.68 -3.27 21.09
CA ALA A 202 -10.39 -2.67 19.97
C ALA A 202 -10.60 -1.16 20.05
N ASN A 203 -10.36 -0.55 21.20
CA ASN A 203 -10.38 0.91 21.37
C ASN A 203 -9.04 1.58 21.04
N VAL A 204 -7.98 0.79 20.82
CA VAL A 204 -6.70 1.30 20.30
C VAL A 204 -6.83 1.43 18.79
N ASP A 205 -7.16 2.64 18.32
CA ASP A 205 -7.43 2.93 16.90
C ASP A 205 -6.40 3.89 16.26
N ASP A 206 -5.45 4.41 17.04
CA ASP A 206 -4.50 5.47 16.66
C ASP A 206 -3.11 4.98 16.22
N LEU A 207 -2.99 3.69 15.90
CA LEU A 207 -1.74 3.13 15.39
C LEU A 207 -1.52 3.56 13.94
N ARG A 208 -0.47 4.36 13.70
CA ARG A 208 -0.08 4.82 12.34
C ARG A 208 0.17 3.65 11.38
N GLU A 209 0.58 2.50 11.91
CA GLU A 209 0.78 1.26 11.17
C GLU A 209 -0.50 0.72 10.55
N MET A 210 -1.68 0.99 11.14
CA MET A 210 -2.97 0.52 10.63
C MET A 210 -3.39 1.23 9.33
N GLU A 211 -2.85 2.43 9.07
CA GLU A 211 -3.12 3.20 7.86
C GLU A 211 -2.14 2.87 6.72
N LYS A 212 -1.04 2.19 7.03
CA LYS A 212 -0.02 1.87 6.04
C LYS A 212 -0.45 0.65 5.22
N PRO A 213 -0.21 0.67 3.89
CA PRO A 213 -0.37 -0.52 3.07
C PRO A 213 0.63 -1.59 3.53
N MET A 214 0.13 -2.79 3.82
CA MET A 214 0.93 -3.93 4.29
C MET A 214 1.27 -4.83 3.12
N PRO A 215 2.54 -5.25 2.95
CA PRO A 215 2.92 -6.11 1.83
C PRO A 215 2.27 -7.49 1.98
N LEU A 216 1.71 -8.00 0.89
CA LEU A 216 1.03 -9.30 0.84
C LEU A 216 1.76 -10.29 -0.08
N LEU A 217 2.23 -9.80 -1.24
CA LEU A 217 2.93 -10.61 -2.23
C LEU A 217 4.03 -9.77 -2.88
N GLU A 218 5.21 -10.35 -3.03
CA GLU A 218 6.24 -9.82 -3.90
C GLU A 218 6.12 -10.41 -5.30
N LEU A 219 6.03 -9.55 -6.31
CA LEU A 219 5.97 -9.94 -7.71
C LEU A 219 7.39 -10.15 -8.24
N LYS A 220 7.66 -11.36 -8.72
CA LYS A 220 8.99 -11.79 -9.14
C LYS A 220 9.21 -11.72 -10.65
N THR A 221 8.14 -11.87 -11.44
CA THR A 221 8.23 -11.89 -12.90
C THR A 221 7.69 -10.61 -13.50
N ASP A 222 8.24 -10.21 -14.66
CA ASP A 222 7.77 -9.03 -15.40
C ASP A 222 6.31 -9.18 -15.85
N ASP A 223 5.86 -10.40 -16.14
CA ASP A 223 4.48 -10.70 -16.50
C ASP A 223 3.53 -10.47 -15.31
N ASP A 224 3.91 -10.90 -14.10
CA ASP A 224 3.11 -10.64 -12.88
C ASP A 224 3.05 -9.14 -12.57
N ILE A 225 4.17 -8.43 -12.77
CA ILE A 225 4.24 -6.98 -12.58
C ILE A 225 3.31 -6.26 -13.57
N PHE A 226 3.31 -6.68 -14.84
CA PHE A 226 2.46 -6.11 -15.86
C PHE A 226 0.98 -6.43 -15.62
N ALA A 227 0.65 -7.68 -15.26
CA ALA A 227 -0.71 -8.09 -14.92
C ALA A 227 -1.26 -7.29 -13.74
N ALA A 228 -0.47 -7.09 -12.68
CA ALA A 228 -0.86 -6.31 -11.51
C ALA A 228 -1.00 -4.79 -11.77
N GLN A 229 -0.46 -4.27 -12.87
CA GLN A 229 -0.64 -2.86 -13.27
C GLN A 229 -1.92 -2.62 -14.10
N LEU A 230 -2.50 -3.69 -14.66
CA LEU A 230 -3.68 -3.64 -15.52
C LEU A 230 -5.00 -3.88 -14.77
N GLU A 231 -4.96 -4.57 -13.63
CA GLU A 231 -6.08 -4.71 -12.69
C GLU A 231 -6.32 -3.43 -11.86
#